data_AF-A0A6V7KH03-F1
#
_entry.id   AF-A0A6V7KH03-F1
#
_cell.length_a   1.000
_cell.length_b   1.000
_cell.length_c   1.000
_cell.angle_alpha   90.00
_cell.angle_beta   90.00
_cell.angle_gamma   90.00
#
_symmetry.space_group_name_H-M   'P 1'
#
loop_
_entity.id
_entity.type
_entity.pdbx_description
1 polymer ?
#
loop_
_entity_poly.entity_id
_entity_poly.type
_entity_poly.pdbx_seq_one_letter_code
_entity_poly.pdbx_strand_id
1 'polypeptide(L)'
;GDDYPVAMYVSAHDAGAFYRYDVRTGTFIYESQETRKGIFQKPIFPERVYTSSKSHPVLFSAKGSHGLWTAPGKHKFVRLPRLYDESGFGTAWLTWNKLEILLENDADAATPAWMTFRGKWGNPRSNCHPLVKIGFNICEFVDGPTGIPTKKGRFQC
;
A
#
# COMPACT_ATOMS: atom_id res chain seq x y z
N GLY A 1 -16.64 8.58 -17.76
CA GLY A 1 -15.77 7.59 -17.12
C GLY A 1 -16.24 6.22 -17.54
N ASP A 2 -15.33 5.26 -17.62
CA ASP A 2 -15.67 3.86 -17.96
C ASP A 2 -16.43 3.19 -16.81
N ASP A 3 -17.22 2.16 -17.10
CA ASP A 3 -17.99 1.37 -16.10
C ASP A 3 -17.10 0.42 -15.27
N TYR A 4 -15.78 0.47 -15.48
CA TYR A 4 -14.80 -0.43 -14.86
C TYR A 4 -13.54 0.32 -14.46
N PRO A 5 -12.82 -0.15 -13.43
CA PRO A 5 -11.56 0.46 -13.02
C PRO A 5 -10.51 0.32 -14.13
N VAL A 6 -9.63 1.31 -14.24
CA VAL A 6 -8.57 1.30 -15.28
C VAL A 6 -7.29 0.67 -14.74
N ALA A 7 -6.85 1.11 -13.57
CA ALA A 7 -5.59 0.68 -12.97
C ALA A 7 -5.67 0.76 -11.44
N MET A 8 -4.74 0.07 -10.78
CA MET A 8 -4.64 0.05 -9.34
C MET A 8 -3.18 0.16 -8.92
N TYR A 9 -2.94 0.85 -7.80
CA TYR A 9 -1.66 0.86 -7.13
C TYR A 9 -1.80 0.28 -5.73
N VAL A 10 -0.95 -0.69 -5.38
CA VAL A 10 -0.91 -1.31 -4.05
C VAL A 10 0.44 -1.05 -3.42
N SER A 11 0.47 -0.46 -2.22
CA SER A 11 1.71 -0.20 -1.48
C SER A 11 1.90 -1.22 -0.36
N ALA A 12 3.13 -1.74 -0.25
CA ALA A 12 3.58 -2.51 0.89
C ALA A 12 4.97 -2.00 1.30
N HIS A 13 5.07 -1.47 2.53
CA HIS A 13 6.31 -0.90 3.08
C HIS A 13 6.92 0.18 2.15
N ASP A 14 8.21 0.07 1.87
CA ASP A 14 8.97 0.94 0.97
C ASP A 14 8.82 0.58 -0.51
N ALA A 15 7.82 -0.23 -0.87
CA ALA A 15 7.55 -0.63 -2.24
C ALA A 15 6.07 -0.54 -2.60
N GLY A 16 5.79 -0.74 -3.88
CA GLY A 16 4.45 -1.10 -4.32
C GLY A 16 4.39 -1.45 -5.79
N ALA A 17 3.23 -1.91 -6.21
CA ALA A 17 3.01 -2.45 -7.53
C ALA A 17 1.85 -1.74 -8.23
N PHE A 18 2.03 -1.55 -9.52
CA PHE A 18 1.04 -1.06 -10.45
C PHE A 18 0.40 -2.26 -11.14
N TYR A 19 -0.91 -2.20 -11.30
CA TYR A 19 -1.69 -3.20 -11.99
C TYR A 19 -2.66 -2.55 -12.98
N ARG A 20 -2.88 -3.24 -14.09
CA ARG A 20 -3.84 -2.88 -15.13
C ARG A 20 -5.08 -3.76 -15.03
N TYR A 21 -6.27 -3.18 -15.13
CA TYR A 21 -7.49 -3.97 -15.13
C TYR A 21 -7.69 -4.68 -16.47
N ASP A 22 -8.01 -5.97 -16.42
CA ASP A 22 -8.43 -6.77 -17.57
C ASP A 22 -9.93 -7.02 -17.50
N VAL A 23 -10.67 -6.33 -18.38
CA VAL A 23 -12.13 -6.39 -18.49
C VAL A 23 -12.64 -7.79 -18.80
N ARG A 24 -11.87 -8.61 -19.52
CA ARG A 24 -12.30 -9.96 -19.94
C ARG A 24 -12.37 -10.91 -18.75
N THR A 25 -11.34 -10.86 -17.90
CA THR A 25 -11.23 -11.74 -16.73
C THR A 25 -11.83 -11.13 -15.47
N GLY A 26 -12.00 -9.81 -15.44
CA GLY A 26 -12.42 -9.09 -14.24
C GLY A 26 -11.33 -9.07 -13.17
N THR A 27 -10.06 -9.07 -13.57
CA THR A 27 -8.91 -9.11 -12.65
C THR A 27 -7.92 -8.00 -12.96
N PHE A 28 -7.09 -7.63 -11.99
CA PHE A 28 -5.96 -6.73 -12.25
C PHE A 28 -4.69 -7.55 -12.49
N ILE A 29 -3.95 -7.21 -13.54
CA ILE A 29 -2.71 -7.86 -13.95
C ILE A 29 -1.52 -6.97 -13.60
N TYR A 30 -0.51 -7.55 -12.98
CA TYR A 30 0.73 -6.85 -12.63
C TYR A 30 1.38 -6.20 -13.86
N GLU A 31 1.72 -4.92 -13.75
CA GLU A 31 2.33 -4.14 -14.83
C GLU A 31 3.77 -3.76 -14.47
N SER A 32 3.98 -3.21 -13.28
CA SER A 32 5.30 -2.80 -12.82
C SER A 32 5.35 -2.65 -11.30
N GLN A 33 6.53 -2.36 -10.76
CA GLN A 33 6.68 -2.00 -9.34
C GLN A 33 7.65 -0.85 -9.16
N GLU A 34 7.49 -0.16 -8.04
CA GLU A 34 8.42 0.83 -7.53
C GLU A 34 9.05 0.36 -6.21
N THR A 35 10.32 0.70 -6.01
CA THR A 35 11.03 0.55 -4.73
C THR A 35 11.55 1.92 -4.35
N ARG A 36 11.12 2.43 -3.19
CA ARG A 36 11.38 3.81 -2.73
C ARG A 36 12.64 3.92 -1.87
N LYS A 37 13.07 2.84 -1.21
CA LYS A 37 14.29 2.80 -0.39
C LYS A 37 15.07 1.51 -0.64
N GLY A 38 16.37 1.63 -0.88
CA GLY A 38 17.33 0.54 -0.94
C GLY A 38 17.35 -0.27 -2.24
N ILE A 39 18.53 -0.43 -2.85
CA ILE A 39 18.77 -1.19 -4.09
C ILE A 39 18.54 -2.71 -3.89
N PHE A 40 18.52 -3.19 -2.65
CA PHE A 40 18.47 -4.62 -2.31
C PHE A 40 17.09 -5.14 -1.88
N GLN A 41 16.02 -4.34 -2.01
CA GLN A 41 14.70 -4.62 -1.42
C GLN A 41 13.61 -4.67 -2.50
N LYS A 42 13.53 -5.79 -3.22
CA LYS A 42 12.49 -6.02 -4.24
C LYS A 42 11.50 -7.09 -3.74
N PRO A 43 10.37 -6.72 -3.13
CA PRO A 43 9.31 -7.67 -2.84
C PRO A 43 8.75 -8.23 -4.15
N ILE A 44 8.24 -9.45 -4.08
CA ILE A 44 7.53 -10.09 -5.20
C ILE A 44 6.05 -9.89 -4.97
N PHE A 45 5.43 -9.11 -5.84
CA PHE A 45 4.00 -8.94 -5.85
C PHE A 45 3.33 -10.05 -6.67
N PRO A 46 2.18 -10.58 -6.21
CA PRO A 46 1.38 -11.51 -7.00
C PRO A 46 1.04 -10.96 -8.39
N GLU A 47 1.04 -11.83 -9.40
CA GLU A 47 0.77 -11.44 -10.80
C GLU A 47 -0.66 -10.94 -11.02
N ARG A 48 -1.61 -11.42 -10.21
CA ARG A 48 -3.04 -11.15 -10.37
C ARG A 48 -3.68 -10.67 -9.08
N VAL A 49 -4.64 -9.77 -9.22
CA VAL A 49 -5.54 -9.35 -8.14
C VAL A 49 -6.95 -9.70 -8.56
N TYR A 50 -7.58 -10.55 -7.77
CA TYR A 50 -8.98 -10.93 -8.00
C TYR A 50 -9.92 -9.85 -7.49
N THR A 51 -11.09 -9.78 -8.10
CA THR A 51 -12.14 -8.86 -7.70
C THR A 51 -13.37 -9.62 -7.22
N SER A 52 -14.09 -9.02 -6.28
CA SER A 52 -15.47 -9.36 -5.99
C SER A 52 -16.36 -8.70 -7.04
N SER A 53 -17.26 -9.47 -7.63
CA SER A 53 -18.24 -9.00 -8.62
C SER A 53 -17.65 -8.24 -9.81
N LYS A 54 -16.42 -8.59 -10.25
CA LYS A 54 -15.74 -7.95 -11.40
C LYS A 54 -15.52 -6.43 -11.25
N SER A 55 -15.43 -5.92 -10.03
CA SER A 55 -15.22 -4.46 -9.83
C SER A 55 -14.49 -4.09 -8.55
N HIS A 56 -14.61 -4.90 -7.49
CA HIS A 56 -14.05 -4.58 -6.18
C HIS A 56 -12.78 -5.40 -5.93
N PRO A 57 -11.57 -4.84 -6.01
CA PRO A 57 -10.34 -5.60 -5.77
C PRO A 57 -10.29 -6.17 -4.35
N VAL A 58 -9.86 -7.42 -4.23
CA VAL A 58 -9.67 -8.10 -2.94
C VAL A 58 -8.21 -7.99 -2.52
N LEU A 59 -7.96 -7.32 -1.40
CA LEU A 59 -6.63 -7.08 -0.85
C LEU A 59 -6.53 -7.64 0.57
N PHE A 60 -5.31 -7.95 0.99
CA PHE A 60 -5.02 -8.64 2.23
C PHE A 60 -4.04 -7.81 3.08
N SER A 61 -4.49 -7.39 4.26
CA SER A 61 -3.63 -6.72 5.23
C SER A 61 -2.70 -7.72 5.92
N ALA A 62 -1.44 -7.34 6.11
CA ALA A 62 -0.47 -8.14 6.85
C ALA A 62 -0.79 -8.20 8.35
N LYS A 63 -0.63 -9.37 8.96
CA LYS A 63 -0.85 -9.60 10.38
C LYS A 63 0.21 -8.88 11.22
N GLY A 64 -0.21 -7.88 12.01
CA GLY A 64 0.68 -7.13 12.90
C GLY A 64 1.62 -6.15 12.18
N SER A 65 1.32 -5.83 10.92
CA SER A 65 2.12 -4.97 10.03
C SER A 65 1.17 -4.06 9.22
N HIS A 66 1.72 -3.14 8.42
CA HIS A 66 0.92 -2.24 7.56
C HIS A 66 1.00 -2.61 6.06
N GLY A 67 1.66 -3.71 5.71
CA GLY A 67 1.79 -4.16 4.33
C GLY A 67 0.42 -4.59 3.75
N LEU A 68 0.09 -4.08 2.57
CA LEU A 68 -1.11 -4.49 1.82
C LEU A 68 -0.69 -5.34 0.63
N TRP A 69 -1.27 -6.54 0.52
CA TRP A 69 -0.90 -7.54 -0.47
C TRP A 69 -2.10 -7.94 -1.33
N THR A 70 -1.84 -8.39 -2.55
CA THR A 70 -2.88 -8.75 -3.54
C THR A 70 -3.26 -10.23 -3.52
N ALA A 71 -2.61 -11.02 -2.67
CA ALA A 71 -2.92 -12.41 -2.43
C ALA A 71 -2.69 -12.75 -0.95
N PRO A 72 -3.37 -13.77 -0.40
CA PRO A 72 -3.06 -14.29 0.92
C PRO A 72 -1.74 -15.08 0.87
N GLY A 73 -1.09 -15.23 2.02
CA GLY A 73 0.10 -16.07 2.17
C GLY A 73 1.26 -15.38 2.86
N LYS A 74 2.46 -15.90 2.64
CA LYS A 74 3.71 -15.36 3.19
C LYS A 74 4.43 -14.52 2.15
N HIS A 75 4.59 -13.24 2.44
CA HIS A 75 5.18 -12.26 1.54
C HIS A 75 6.52 -11.79 2.09
N LYS A 76 7.59 -12.02 1.32
CA LYS A 76 8.94 -11.60 1.72
C LYS A 76 9.13 -10.13 1.35
N PHE A 77 9.26 -9.26 2.35
CA PHE A 77 9.45 -7.82 2.12
C PHE A 77 10.84 -7.29 2.53
N VAL A 78 11.69 -8.10 3.17
CA VAL A 78 13.09 -7.75 3.48
C VAL A 78 14.03 -8.92 3.17
N ARG A 79 15.31 -8.62 2.89
CA ARG A 79 16.38 -9.62 2.74
C ARG A 79 16.95 -10.12 4.08
N LEU A 80 16.36 -9.74 5.21
CA LEU A 80 16.61 -10.40 6.49
C LEU A 80 16.06 -11.82 6.40
N PRO A 81 16.89 -12.85 6.65
CA PRO A 81 16.41 -14.22 6.68
C PRO A 81 15.21 -14.30 7.62
N ARG A 82 14.10 -14.87 7.12
CA ARG A 82 12.89 -15.18 7.87
C ARG A 82 11.97 -14.02 8.24
N LEU A 83 12.13 -12.82 7.67
CA LEU A 83 11.15 -11.75 7.83
C LEU A 83 10.10 -11.79 6.71
N TYR A 84 8.85 -12.03 7.10
CA TYR A 84 7.72 -12.15 6.20
C TYR A 84 6.53 -11.38 6.75
N ASP A 85 5.75 -10.78 5.86
CA ASP A 85 4.37 -10.47 6.16
C ASP A 85 3.55 -11.75 5.98
N GLU A 86 2.68 -12.05 6.92
CA GLU A 86 1.69 -13.10 6.78
C GLU A 86 0.32 -12.46 6.59
N SER A 87 -0.41 -12.85 5.54
CA SER A 87 -1.76 -12.41 5.28
C SER A 87 -2.67 -13.60 4.95
N GLY A 88 -3.97 -13.44 5.16
CA GLY A 88 -4.95 -14.51 4.97
C GLY A 88 -6.36 -13.94 4.89
N PHE A 89 -7.34 -14.80 4.63
CA PHE A 89 -8.72 -14.35 4.38
C PHE A 89 -9.35 -13.65 5.59
N GLY A 90 -8.98 -14.02 6.81
CA GLY A 90 -9.41 -13.34 8.04
C GLY A 90 -10.91 -13.02 8.06
N THR A 91 -11.24 -11.83 8.57
CA THR A 91 -12.57 -11.23 8.45
C THR A 91 -12.57 -10.25 7.29
N ALA A 92 -13.43 -10.48 6.30
CA ALA A 92 -13.56 -9.57 5.18
C ALA A 92 -14.13 -8.22 5.61
N TRP A 93 -13.49 -7.12 5.19
CA TRP A 93 -14.01 -5.78 5.34
C TRP A 93 -14.44 -5.24 3.98
N LEU A 94 -15.75 -5.16 3.77
CA LEU A 94 -16.35 -4.61 2.55
C LEU A 94 -16.30 -3.08 2.60
N THR A 95 -15.13 -2.52 2.32
CA THR A 95 -14.85 -1.07 2.49
C THR A 95 -15.82 -0.18 1.70
N TRP A 96 -16.33 -0.66 0.56
CA TRP A 96 -17.29 0.06 -0.27
C TRP A 96 -18.65 0.33 0.40
N ASN A 97 -19.01 -0.42 1.46
CA ASN A 97 -20.25 -0.18 2.20
C ASN A 97 -20.23 1.13 3.02
N LYS A 98 -19.05 1.71 3.25
CA LYS A 98 -18.83 2.92 4.06
C LYS A 98 -17.76 3.83 3.42
N LEU A 99 -17.82 3.99 2.11
CA LEU A 99 -16.91 4.89 1.39
C LEU A 99 -17.40 6.34 1.55
N GLU A 100 -16.52 7.21 2.04
CA GLU A 100 -16.71 8.66 2.03
C GLU A 100 -15.75 9.27 1.01
N ILE A 101 -16.29 10.04 0.06
CA ILE A 101 -15.50 10.73 -0.96
C ILE A 101 -15.33 12.18 -0.51
N LEU A 102 -14.08 12.60 -0.37
CA LEU A 102 -13.71 13.97 -0.02
C LEU A 102 -13.07 14.62 -1.24
N LEU A 103 -13.72 15.63 -1.79
CA LEU A 103 -13.24 16.37 -2.95
C LEU A 103 -12.39 17.56 -2.48
N GLU A 104 -11.21 17.73 -3.08
CA GLU A 104 -10.24 18.76 -2.67
C GLU A 104 -10.77 20.21 -2.83
N ASN A 105 -11.72 20.42 -3.76
CA ASN A 105 -12.28 21.73 -4.08
C ASN A 105 -13.78 21.85 -3.73
N ASP A 106 -14.29 21.02 -2.81
CA ASP A 106 -15.66 21.18 -2.34
C ASP A 106 -15.77 22.43 -1.46
N ALA A 107 -16.42 23.47 -1.99
CA ALA A 107 -16.52 24.78 -1.34
C ALA A 107 -17.35 24.72 -0.04
N ASP A 108 -18.22 23.71 0.10
CA ASP A 108 -19.14 23.56 1.21
C ASP A 108 -18.63 22.56 2.28
N ALA A 109 -17.60 21.77 1.97
CA ALA A 109 -17.02 20.80 2.88
C ALA A 109 -15.65 21.23 3.41
N ALA A 110 -15.58 21.58 4.69
CA ALA A 110 -14.30 21.82 5.35
C ALA A 110 -13.42 20.56 5.28
N THR A 111 -12.30 20.64 4.58
CA THR A 111 -11.30 19.56 4.50
C THR A 111 -10.83 19.18 5.90
N PRO A 112 -11.03 17.94 6.38
CA PRO A 112 -10.51 17.49 7.66
C PRO A 112 -9.04 17.85 7.89
N ALA A 113 -8.72 18.36 9.08
CA ALA A 113 -7.38 18.84 9.42
C ALA A 113 -6.28 17.77 9.24
N TRP A 114 -6.63 16.49 9.38
CA TRP A 114 -5.70 15.38 9.18
C TRP A 114 -5.27 15.23 7.71
N MET A 115 -6.10 15.63 6.73
CA MET A 115 -5.73 15.56 5.30
C MET A 115 -4.73 16.63 4.88
N THR A 116 -4.69 17.77 5.58
CA THR A 116 -3.75 18.86 5.31
C THR A 116 -2.41 18.68 6.04
N PHE A 117 -2.27 17.63 6.85
CA PHE A 117 -1.04 17.32 7.55
C PHE A 117 0.12 17.05 6.58
N ARG A 118 1.23 17.78 6.73
CA ARG A 118 2.43 17.68 5.87
C ARG A 118 3.59 16.88 6.49
N GLY A 119 3.43 16.40 7.72
CA GLY A 119 4.44 15.61 8.41
C GLY A 119 4.45 14.14 8.00
N LYS A 120 5.00 13.27 8.86
CA LYS A 120 4.94 11.81 8.69
C LYS A 120 3.98 11.20 9.71
N TRP A 121 3.22 10.21 9.27
CA TRP A 121 2.27 9.48 10.11
C TRP A 121 2.94 8.38 10.92
N GLY A 122 2.51 8.19 12.16
CA GLY A 122 3.02 7.12 13.03
C GLY A 122 4.11 7.61 13.99
N ASN A 123 4.78 6.66 14.63
CA ASN A 123 5.71 6.95 15.70
C ASN A 123 7.08 7.43 15.16
N PRO A 124 7.76 8.33 15.88
CA PRO A 124 9.16 8.64 15.61
C PRO A 124 10.02 7.38 15.65
N ARG A 125 11.10 7.38 14.87
CA ARG A 125 12.10 6.32 14.87
C ARG A 125 12.67 6.11 16.27
N SER A 126 12.66 4.88 16.78
CA SER A 126 13.20 4.55 18.12
C SER A 126 13.69 3.10 18.21
N ASN A 127 14.35 2.76 19.33
CA ASN A 127 14.86 1.42 19.66
C ASN A 127 15.64 0.79 18.49
N CYS A 128 16.62 1.55 18.02
CA CYS A 128 17.48 1.18 16.91
C CYS A 128 18.69 0.38 17.37
N HIS A 129 19.05 -0.64 16.60
CA HIS A 129 20.27 -1.40 16.84
C HIS A 129 21.51 -0.50 16.67
N PRO A 130 22.57 -0.65 17.48
CA PRO A 130 23.78 0.19 17.37
C PRO A 130 24.42 0.18 15.98
N LEU A 131 24.26 -0.92 15.23
CA LEU A 131 24.78 -1.09 13.86
C LEU A 131 24.05 -0.25 12.80
N VAL A 132 23.02 0.52 13.17
CA VAL A 132 22.42 1.55 12.29
C VAL A 132 23.47 2.51 11.75
N LYS A 133 24.47 2.87 12.57
CA LYS A 133 25.54 3.81 12.19
C LYS A 133 26.45 3.30 11.06
N ILE A 134 26.43 2.00 10.79
CA ILE A 134 27.22 1.34 9.73
C ILE A 134 26.34 0.80 8.59
N GLY A 135 25.09 1.28 8.47
CA GLY A 135 24.21 0.98 7.34
C GLY A 135 23.17 -0.14 7.56
N PHE A 136 23.16 -0.79 8.73
CA PHE A 136 22.12 -1.76 9.09
C PHE A 136 20.93 -1.05 9.74
N ASN A 137 19.96 -0.60 8.94
CA ASN A 137 18.74 0.08 9.41
C ASN A 137 17.75 -0.88 10.10
N ILE A 138 18.12 -1.43 11.26
CA ILE A 138 17.26 -2.26 12.11
C ILE A 138 16.79 -1.41 13.29
N CYS A 139 15.50 -1.11 13.34
CA CYS A 139 14.84 -0.40 14.44
C CYS A 139 13.47 -0.99 14.67
N GLU A 140 12.96 -0.86 15.90
CA GLU A 140 11.56 -1.18 16.20
C GLU A 140 10.60 -0.29 15.41
N PHE A 141 10.83 1.03 15.44
CA PHE A 141 10.16 1.99 14.57
C PHE A 141 11.19 2.60 13.63
N VAL A 142 10.96 2.47 12.32
CA VAL A 142 11.92 2.90 11.30
C VAL A 142 11.55 4.28 10.76
N ASP A 143 10.31 4.45 10.29
CA ASP A 143 9.77 5.68 9.72
C ASP A 143 8.26 5.53 9.46
N GLY A 144 7.62 6.63 9.06
CA GLY A 144 6.20 6.70 8.70
C GLY A 144 5.95 7.22 7.29
N PRO A 145 4.78 6.94 6.67
CA PRO A 145 4.44 7.52 5.38
C PRO A 145 4.25 9.04 5.51
N THR A 146 4.62 9.76 4.46
CA THR A 146 4.42 11.22 4.42
C THR A 146 2.94 11.57 4.27
N GLY A 147 2.60 12.79 4.69
CA GLY A 147 1.28 13.39 4.55
C GLY A 147 0.76 13.37 3.11
N ILE A 148 -0.57 13.27 2.95
CA ILE A 148 -1.24 13.20 1.63
C ILE A 148 -0.78 14.34 0.69
N PRO A 149 -0.69 15.62 1.12
CA PRO A 149 -0.32 16.73 0.24
C PRO A 149 1.12 16.65 -0.30
N THR A 150 1.96 15.80 0.28
CA THR A 150 3.36 15.64 -0.14
C THR A 150 3.55 14.50 -1.14
N LYS A 151 2.50 13.70 -1.39
CA LYS A 151 2.56 12.57 -2.31
C LYS A 151 2.38 13.07 -3.74
N LYS A 152 3.18 12.51 -4.66
CA LYS A 152 2.98 12.72 -6.10
C LYS A 152 1.79 11.88 -6.58
N GLY A 153 0.95 12.47 -7.43
CA GLY A 153 -0.11 11.74 -8.14
C GLY A 153 0.48 10.60 -8.97
N ARG A 154 -0.13 9.42 -8.88
CA ARG A 154 0.33 8.18 -9.55
C ARG A 154 -0.46 7.84 -10.80
N PHE A 155 -1.63 8.43 -10.94
CA PHE A 155 -2.52 8.27 -12.06
C PHE A 155 -2.89 9.66 -12.57
N GLN A 156 -2.96 9.80 -13.89
CA GLN A 156 -3.58 10.95 -14.51
C GLN A 156 -5.08 10.68 -14.53
N CYS A 157 -5.86 11.62 -13.98
CA CYS A 157 -7.32 11.55 -13.95
C CYS A 157 -7.89 12.36 -15.12
#